data_AF-A0AAN8TI10-F1
#
_entry.id   AF-A0AAN8TI10-F1
#
_cell.length_a   1.000
_cell.length_b   1.000
_cell.length_c   1.000
_cell.angle_alpha   90.00
_cell.angle_beta   90.00
_cell.angle_gamma   90.00
#
_symmetry.space_group_name_H-M   'P 1'
#
loop_
_entity.id
_entity.type
_entity.pdbx_description
1 polymer ?
#
loop_
_entity_poly.entity_id
_entity_poly.type
_entity_poly.pdbx_seq_one_letter_code
_entity_poly.pdbx_strand_id
1 'polypeptide(L)'
;MNNLIRCPQVLCSNSSLVELNCKYCKLSENCVLNWPSLESLTLTNLLLGDENIKQISSGCPQLESLELSEFCGLHHLHITSPKCTRLLLSEHRHPMND
;
A
#
# COMPACT_ATOMS: atom_id res chain seq x y z
N MET A 1 -2.37 -7.30 -20.17
CA MET A 1 -1.33 -7.61 -19.16
C MET A 1 -0.63 -6.31 -18.79
N ASN A 2 -0.98 -5.71 -17.66
CA ASN A 2 -0.32 -4.48 -17.20
C ASN A 2 1.03 -4.85 -16.59
N ASN A 3 2.11 -4.21 -17.06
CA ASN A 3 3.47 -4.41 -16.55
C ASN A 3 3.61 -3.77 -15.16
N LEU A 4 3.17 -4.47 -14.11
CA LEU A 4 3.38 -4.03 -12.74
C LEU A 4 4.88 -4.07 -12.41
N ILE A 5 5.40 -2.97 -11.86
CA ILE A 5 6.77 -2.86 -11.38
C ILE A 5 6.81 -3.41 -9.96
N ARG A 6 7.69 -4.37 -9.68
CA ARG A 6 7.90 -4.85 -8.30
C ARG A 6 8.52 -3.73 -7.49
N CYS A 7 7.96 -3.47 -6.30
CA CYS A 7 8.61 -2.56 -5.35
C CYS A 7 10.03 -3.08 -5.08
N PRO A 8 11.09 -2.26 -5.27
CA PRO A 8 12.45 -2.66 -4.98
C PRO A 8 12.59 -3.16 -3.54
N GLN A 9 13.24 -4.31 -3.33
CA GLN A 9 13.39 -4.91 -2.00
C GLN A 9 14.08 -3.95 -1.00
N VAL A 10 14.99 -3.11 -1.50
CA VAL A 10 15.67 -2.08 -0.70
C VAL A 10 14.69 -1.08 -0.07
N LEU A 11 13.54 -0.83 -0.70
CA LEU A 11 12.54 0.07 -0.13
C LEU A 11 11.82 -0.55 1.05
N CYS A 12 11.60 -1.87 1.09
CA CYS A 12 10.78 -2.49 2.13
C CYS A 12 11.31 -2.29 3.56
N SER A 13 12.62 -2.03 3.72
CA SER A 13 13.26 -1.84 5.03
C SER A 13 13.84 -0.44 5.19
N ASN A 14 13.44 0.52 4.35
CA ASN A 14 13.92 1.89 4.43
C ASN A 14 13.29 2.59 5.64
N SER A 15 14.12 2.85 6.66
CA SER A 15 13.69 3.48 7.90
C SER A 15 13.53 5.00 7.81
N SER A 16 14.01 5.64 6.75
CA SER A 16 13.98 7.09 6.56
C SER A 16 12.91 7.55 5.57
N LEU A 17 12.15 6.64 5.00
CA LEU A 17 11.09 6.96 4.05
C LEU A 17 9.91 7.59 4.79
N VAL A 18 9.58 8.85 4.45
CA VAL A 18 8.48 9.62 5.06
C VAL A 18 7.25 9.66 4.16
N GLU A 19 7.45 9.74 2.85
CA GLU A 19 6.38 9.73 1.86
C GLU A 19 6.72 8.76 0.72
N LEU A 20 5.71 8.00 0.27
CA LEU A 20 5.82 7.09 -0.86
C LEU A 20 4.61 7.24 -1.78
N ASN A 21 4.86 7.62 -3.02
CA ASN A 21 3.90 7.55 -4.11
C ASN A 21 4.31 6.45 -5.08
N CYS A 22 3.49 5.42 -5.21
CA CYS A 22 3.77 4.27 -6.07
C CYS A 22 2.62 4.04 -7.05
N LYS A 23 2.92 4.16 -8.35
CA LYS A 23 2.00 3.86 -9.44
C LYS A 23 2.42 2.57 -10.14
N TYR A 24 1.47 1.70 -10.46
CA TYR A 24 1.72 0.40 -11.10
C TYR A 24 2.66 -0.51 -10.30
N CYS A 25 2.68 -0.39 -8.98
CA CYS A 25 3.57 -1.17 -8.12
C CYS A 25 2.92 -2.48 -7.64
N LYS A 26 3.71 -3.56 -7.53
CA LYS A 26 3.33 -4.72 -6.72
C LYS A 26 4.06 -4.65 -5.38
N LEU A 27 3.30 -4.51 -4.30
CA LEU A 27 3.81 -4.75 -2.94
C LEU A 27 4.15 -6.24 -2.86
N SER A 28 5.44 -6.54 -2.72
CA SER A 28 5.95 -7.90 -2.85
C SER A 28 5.57 -8.74 -1.63
N GLU A 29 4.93 -9.89 -1.85
CA GLU A 29 4.68 -10.90 -0.82
C GLU A 29 6.00 -11.45 -0.21
N ASN A 30 7.11 -11.32 -0.94
CA ASN A 30 8.43 -11.81 -0.51
C ASN A 30 9.18 -10.81 0.39
N CYS A 31 8.53 -9.72 0.79
CA CYS A 31 9.14 -8.64 1.55
C CYS A 31 8.26 -8.28 2.75
N VAL A 32 8.87 -8.11 3.91
CA VAL A 32 8.19 -7.55 5.09
C VAL A 32 8.33 -6.04 5.01
N LEU A 33 7.20 -5.33 4.89
CA LEU A 33 7.18 -3.87 4.91
C LEU A 33 7.54 -3.38 6.32
N ASN A 34 8.55 -2.53 6.39
CA ASN A 34 9.01 -1.88 7.61
C ASN A 34 9.41 -0.44 7.27
N TRP A 35 8.42 0.44 7.37
CA TRP A 35 8.53 1.87 7.11
C TRP A 35 8.20 2.65 8.39
N PRO A 36 9.09 2.62 9.40
CA PRO A 36 8.84 3.17 10.72
C PRO A 36 8.64 4.69 10.76
N SER A 37 9.06 5.41 9.71
CA SER A 37 8.91 6.87 9.61
C SER A 37 7.92 7.31 8.53
N LEU A 38 7.22 6.37 7.88
CA LEU A 38 6.31 6.72 6.79
C LEU A 38 5.01 7.30 7.33
N GLU A 39 4.73 8.53 6.89
CA GLU A 39 3.58 9.32 7.28
C GLU A 39 2.52 9.32 6.15
N SER A 40 2.95 9.30 4.89
CA SER A 40 2.03 9.35 3.74
C SER A 40 2.32 8.24 2.72
N LEU A 41 1.27 7.49 2.36
CA LEU A 41 1.32 6.43 1.37
C LEU A 41 0.23 6.62 0.31
N THR A 42 0.65 6.86 -0.94
CA THR A 42 -0.24 6.93 -2.10
C THR A 42 0.05 5.77 -3.05
N LEU A 43 -1.01 5.05 -3.40
CA LEU A 43 -0.96 3.79 -4.12
C LEU A 43 -1.98 3.82 -5.27
N THR A 44 -1.48 3.81 -6.52
CA THR A 44 -2.32 4.01 -7.71
C THR A 44 -2.17 2.89 -8.73
N ASN A 45 -3.31 2.39 -9.24
CA ASN A 45 -3.38 1.39 -10.30
C ASN A 45 -2.73 0.04 -9.92
N LEU A 46 -3.23 -0.57 -8.84
CA LEU A 46 -2.63 -1.75 -8.21
C LEU A 46 -3.66 -2.88 -8.02
N LEU A 47 -3.15 -4.11 -7.99
CA LEU A 47 -3.83 -5.26 -7.39
C LEU A 47 -3.39 -5.33 -5.93
N LEU A 48 -4.32 -5.10 -5.00
CA LEU A 48 -4.07 -4.99 -3.56
C LEU A 48 -4.95 -5.97 -2.81
N GLY A 49 -4.36 -6.95 -2.13
CA GLY A 49 -5.08 -7.91 -1.30
C GLY A 49 -5.09 -7.52 0.18
N ASP A 50 -5.91 -8.22 0.96
CA ASP A 50 -6.03 -8.01 2.41
C ASP A 50 -4.69 -8.19 3.15
N GLU A 51 -3.83 -9.11 2.70
CA GLU A 51 -2.48 -9.29 3.25
C GLU A 51 -1.60 -8.05 3.04
N ASN A 52 -1.74 -7.34 1.91
CA ASN A 52 -1.00 -6.09 1.70
C ASN A 52 -1.46 -5.01 2.69
N ILE A 53 -2.75 -4.93 2.98
CA ILE A 53 -3.28 -4.01 4.01
C ILE A 53 -2.74 -4.37 5.40
N LYS A 54 -2.69 -5.66 5.76
CA LYS A 54 -2.09 -6.10 7.04
C LYS A 54 -0.61 -5.70 7.14
N GLN A 55 0.14 -5.82 6.05
CA GLN A 55 1.54 -5.38 6.00
C GLN A 55 1.67 -3.86 6.13
N ILE A 56 0.81 -3.07 5.47
CA ILE A 56 0.80 -1.61 5.63
C ILE A 56 0.49 -1.23 7.09
N SER A 57 -0.55 -1.84 7.67
CA SER A 57 -0.98 -1.58 9.05
C SER A 57 0.07 -1.93 10.11
N SER A 58 0.83 -3.00 9.91
CA SER A 58 1.88 -3.42 10.86
C SER A 58 3.25 -2.79 10.58
N GLY A 59 3.55 -2.47 9.33
CA GLY A 59 4.83 -1.94 8.89
C GLY A 59 4.96 -0.42 8.91
N CYS A 60 3.85 0.32 9.02
CA CYS A 60 3.82 1.78 8.93
C CYS A 60 3.20 2.41 10.20
N PRO A 61 3.85 2.31 11.37
CA PRO A 61 3.27 2.75 12.65
C PRO A 61 3.04 4.26 12.75
N GLN A 62 3.67 5.05 11.87
CA GLN A 62 3.52 6.50 11.82
C GLN A 62 2.55 6.97 10.72
N LEU A 63 1.88 6.05 10.02
CA LEU A 63 1.07 6.38 8.87
C LEU A 63 -0.09 7.30 9.27
N GLU A 64 -0.12 8.49 8.67
CA GLU A 64 -1.12 9.53 8.88
C GLU A 64 -2.11 9.60 7.72
N SER A 65 -1.65 9.34 6.49
CA SER A 65 -2.43 9.41 5.26
C SER A 65 -2.25 8.15 4.40
N LEU A 66 -3.37 7.51 4.06
CA LEU A 66 -3.44 6.43 3.08
C LEU A 66 -4.36 6.82 1.92
N GLU A 67 -3.82 6.81 0.70
CA GLU A 67 -4.58 7.01 -0.53
C GLU A 67 -4.49 5.79 -1.44
N LEU A 68 -5.65 5.23 -1.79
CA LEU A 68 -5.78 4.18 -2.80
C LEU A 68 -6.58 4.71 -3.99
N SER A 69 -6.03 4.58 -5.19
CA SER A 69 -6.66 4.98 -6.45
C SER A 69 -6.53 3.89 -7.50
N GLU A 70 -7.55 3.68 -8.33
CA GLU A 70 -7.57 2.68 -9.41
C GLU A 70 -7.20 1.26 -8.92
N PHE A 71 -7.73 0.81 -7.78
CA PHE A 71 -7.31 -0.45 -7.14
C PHE A 71 -8.36 -1.56 -7.26
N CYS A 72 -7.94 -2.83 -7.17
CA CYS A 72 -8.83 -4.00 -7.10
C CYS A 72 -8.23 -5.11 -6.22
N GLY A 73 -9.03 -6.13 -5.89
CA GLY A 73 -8.60 -7.32 -5.12
C GLY A 73 -8.70 -7.19 -3.60
N LEU A 74 -9.09 -6.02 -3.10
CA LEU A 74 -9.23 -5.76 -1.67
C LEU A 74 -10.64 -6.15 -1.21
N HIS A 75 -10.75 -7.02 -0.21
CA HIS A 75 -12.03 -7.42 0.38
C HIS A 75 -12.27 -6.70 1.71
N HIS A 76 -11.22 -6.54 2.51
CA HIS A 76 -11.29 -5.95 3.84
C HIS A 76 -10.24 -4.86 4.03
N LEU A 77 -10.71 -3.62 4.21
CA LEU A 77 -9.85 -2.52 4.63
C LEU A 77 -9.83 -2.42 6.16
N HIS A 78 -8.76 -2.94 6.77
CA HIS A 78 -8.52 -2.83 8.22
C HIS A 78 -7.19 -2.11 8.49
N ILE A 79 -7.29 -0.83 8.85
CA ILE A 79 -6.16 0.02 9.21
C ILE A 79 -6.11 0.18 10.72
N THR A 80 -4.97 -0.16 11.34
CA THR A 80 -4.76 -0.09 12.80
C THR A 80 -3.77 0.99 13.22
N SER A 81 -3.22 1.78 12.28
CA SER A 81 -2.33 2.88 12.65
C SER A 81 -3.10 3.91 13.48
N PRO A 82 -2.70 4.18 14.74
CA PRO A 82 -3.41 5.13 15.60
C PRO A 82 -3.28 6.58 15.12
N LYS A 83 -2.35 6.84 14.19
CA LYS A 83 -2.11 8.17 13.62
C LYS A 83 -2.83 8.42 12.30
N CYS A 84 -3.45 7.40 11.71
CA CYS A 84 -4.08 7.54 10.41
C CYS A 84 -5.33 8.43 10.52
N THR A 85 -5.22 9.68 10.08
CA THR A 85 -6.29 10.68 10.11
C THR A 85 -6.94 10.88 8.74
N ARG A 86 -6.25 10.48 7.68
CA ARG A 86 -6.72 10.65 6.30
C ARG A 86 -6.74 9.31 5.56
N LEU A 87 -7.92 8.97 5.06
CA LEU A 87 -8.15 7.83 4.19
C LEU A 87 -8.89 8.28 2.93
N LEU A 88 -8.29 8.08 1.76
CA LEU A 88 -8.91 8.37 0.47
C LEU A 88 -8.95 7.10 -0.37
N LEU A 89 -10.15 6.73 -0.81
CA LEU A 89 -10.38 5.60 -1.70
C LEU A 89 -11.07 6.13 -2.96
N SER A 90 -10.50 5.86 -4.12
CA SER A 90 -11.05 6.28 -5.41
C SER A 90 -10.90 5.17 -6.45
N GLU A 91 -11.85 5.12 -7.38
CA GLU A 91 -11.77 4.26 -8.57
C GLU A 91 -11.52 2.76 -8.22
N HIS A 92 -12.28 2.22 -7.27
CA HIS A 92 -12.27 0.78 -7.01
C HIS A 92 -12.80 0.02 -8.23
N ARG A 93 -11.98 -0.88 -8.77
CA ARG A 93 -12.30 -1.71 -9.92
C ARG A 93 -12.71 -3.10 -9.45
N HIS A 94 -13.71 -3.68 -10.09
CA HIS A 94 -13.94 -5.12 -9.95
C HIS A 94 -12.70 -5.86 -10.48
N PRO A 95 -12.23 -6.92 -9.81
CA PRO A 95 -11.22 -7.79 -10.38
C PRO A 95 -11.75 -8.27 -11.74
N MET A 96 -11.00 -8.06 -12.81
CA MET A 96 -11.34 -8.65 -14.10
C MET A 96 -11.30 -10.17 -13.88
N ASN A 97 -12.43 -10.84 -14.12
CA ASN A 97 -12.47 -12.29 -14.12
C ASN A 97 -11.39 -12.80 -15.10
N ASP A 98 -10.44 -13.59 -14.60
CA ASP A 98 -9.60 -14.46 -15.42
C ASP A 98 -10.45 -15.59 -16.02
#